data_AF-A0A5C6E248-F1
#
_entry.id   AF-A0A5C6E248-F1
#
_cell.length_a   1.000
_cell.length_b   1.000
_cell.length_c   1.000
_cell.angle_alpha   90.00
_cell.angle_beta   90.00
_cell.angle_gamma   90.00
#
_symmetry.space_group_name_H-M   'P 1'
#
loop_
_entity.id
_entity.type
_entity.pdbx_description
1 polymer ?
#
loop_
_entity_poly.entity_id
_entity_poly.type
_entity_poly.pdbx_seq_one_letter_code
_entity_poly.pdbx_strand_id
1 'polypeptide(L)'
;MYPELKLYLSEDTAAILAAALNADAVQLRATWPEPYHIGMLRKILSGNPARADGTPYQQRTTDRAWMQLQGLCRNQHLLSHIQQRNTAEDSPLRKLLHSAVSTTTGRMRGKVSFTAAKNAPFQGLAADGCKQALWSLTKAGYRVVAFIHDEFIIELNRLDDMDRAAEDISRICSESMQPFVPGIPVPCEYALTERWYKGAEAVYDEAGRLQVWKPN
;
A
#
# COMPACT_ATOMS: atom_id res chain seq x y z
N MET A 1 -16.91 12.13 -11.38
CA MET A 1 -15.65 11.37 -11.20
C MET A 1 -14.71 11.81 -12.31
N TYR A 2 -13.50 12.25 -11.98
CA TYR A 2 -12.53 12.73 -12.98
C TYR A 2 -12.20 11.61 -13.99
N PRO A 3 -12.32 11.82 -15.31
CA PRO A 3 -12.07 10.79 -16.33
C PRO A 3 -10.69 10.13 -16.19
N GLU A 4 -9.70 10.89 -15.74
CA GLU A 4 -8.31 10.49 -15.55
C GLU A 4 -8.16 9.42 -14.46
N LEU A 5 -9.04 9.44 -13.45
CA LEU A 5 -9.04 8.43 -12.38
C LEU A 5 -9.54 7.07 -12.85
N LYS A 6 -10.22 6.99 -14.01
CA LYS A 6 -10.76 5.73 -14.51
C LYS A 6 -9.66 4.71 -14.81
N LEU A 7 -8.53 5.17 -15.36
CA LEU A 7 -7.37 4.30 -15.61
C LEU A 7 -6.76 3.82 -14.30
N TYR A 8 -6.58 4.72 -13.33
CA TYR A 8 -6.06 4.39 -12.01
C TYR A 8 -6.94 3.40 -11.26
N LEU A 9 -8.27 3.58 -11.33
CA LEU A 9 -9.27 2.75 -10.66
C LEU A 9 -9.61 1.46 -11.43
N SER A 10 -9.07 1.29 -12.65
CA SER A 10 -9.25 0.05 -13.40
C SER A 10 -8.37 -1.08 -12.85
N GLU A 11 -8.90 -2.30 -12.86
CA GLU A 11 -8.17 -3.54 -12.57
C GLU A 11 -8.64 -4.59 -13.58
N ASP A 12 -7.69 -5.26 -14.22
CA ASP A 12 -8.01 -6.41 -15.07
C ASP A 12 -8.16 -7.66 -14.20
N THR A 13 -9.32 -7.77 -13.55
CA THR A 13 -9.58 -8.86 -12.63
C THR A 13 -9.60 -10.23 -13.34
N ALA A 14 -9.92 -10.27 -14.64
CA ALA A 14 -9.84 -11.49 -15.43
C ALA A 14 -8.39 -11.95 -15.59
N ALA A 15 -7.46 -11.04 -15.90
CA ALA A 15 -6.03 -11.36 -15.97
C ALA A 15 -5.46 -11.81 -14.61
N ILE A 16 -5.87 -11.16 -13.50
CA ILE A 16 -5.46 -11.58 -12.14
C ILE A 16 -5.93 -12.99 -11.85
N LEU A 17 -7.21 -13.27 -12.11
CA LEU A 17 -7.78 -14.60 -11.89
C LEU A 17 -7.13 -15.65 -12.80
N ALA A 18 -6.82 -15.31 -14.05
CA ALA A 18 -6.12 -16.18 -14.99
C ALA A 18 -4.76 -16.59 -14.45
N ALA A 19 -3.97 -15.61 -14.00
CA ALA A 19 -2.67 -15.86 -13.39
C ALA A 19 -2.77 -16.74 -12.15
N ALA A 20 -3.75 -16.51 -11.27
CA ALA A 20 -3.94 -17.32 -10.06
C ALA A 20 -4.32 -18.78 -10.39
N LEU A 21 -5.17 -18.98 -11.40
CA LEU A 21 -5.67 -20.29 -11.82
C LEU A 21 -4.71 -21.04 -12.78
N ASN A 22 -3.61 -20.43 -13.21
CA ASN A 22 -2.78 -20.88 -14.33
C ASN A 22 -3.62 -21.12 -15.62
N ALA A 23 -4.62 -20.27 -15.86
CA ALA A 23 -5.57 -20.40 -16.96
C ALA A 23 -5.34 -19.33 -18.03
N ASP A 24 -6.00 -19.49 -19.18
CA ASP A 24 -6.01 -18.48 -20.23
C ASP A 24 -6.99 -17.33 -19.91
N ALA A 25 -6.52 -16.09 -20.05
CA ALA A 25 -7.31 -14.90 -19.75
C ALA A 25 -8.44 -14.69 -20.78
N VAL A 26 -8.25 -15.11 -22.04
CA VAL A 26 -9.30 -15.00 -23.07
C VAL A 26 -10.47 -15.92 -22.74
N GLN A 27 -10.18 -17.17 -22.38
CA GLN A 27 -11.20 -18.13 -21.92
C GLN A 27 -11.96 -17.63 -20.69
N LEU A 28 -11.26 -16.99 -19.74
CA LEU A 28 -11.89 -16.40 -18.56
C LEU A 28 -12.85 -15.26 -18.91
N ARG A 29 -12.43 -14.33 -19.77
CA ARG A 29 -13.29 -13.24 -20.26
C ARG A 29 -14.50 -13.76 -21.02
N ALA A 30 -14.36 -14.83 -21.81
CA ALA A 30 -15.48 -15.46 -22.49
C ALA A 30 -16.45 -16.16 -21.52
N THR A 31 -15.93 -16.73 -20.42
CA THR A 31 -16.75 -17.41 -19.41
C THR A 31 -17.52 -16.42 -18.53
N TRP A 32 -16.90 -15.28 -18.22
CA TRP A 32 -17.45 -14.21 -17.38
C TRP A 32 -17.29 -12.85 -18.07
N PRO A 33 -18.10 -12.56 -19.11
CA PRO A 33 -17.94 -11.33 -19.90
C PRO A 33 -18.34 -10.07 -19.14
N GLU A 34 -19.34 -10.19 -18.27
CA GLU A 34 -19.90 -9.05 -17.54
C GLU A 34 -19.16 -8.77 -16.22
N PRO A 35 -18.92 -7.49 -15.86
CA PRO A 35 -18.23 -7.11 -14.62
C PRO A 35 -18.87 -7.64 -13.34
N TYR A 36 -20.20 -7.82 -13.32
CA TYR A 36 -20.89 -8.31 -12.13
C TYR A 36 -20.55 -9.77 -11.81
N HIS A 37 -20.11 -10.58 -12.78
CA HIS A 37 -19.71 -11.96 -12.54
C HIS A 37 -18.53 -12.03 -11.56
N ILE A 38 -17.58 -11.11 -11.68
CA ILE A 38 -16.44 -11.02 -10.78
C ILE A 38 -16.87 -10.61 -9.37
N GLY A 39 -17.81 -9.67 -9.26
CA GLY A 39 -18.40 -9.29 -7.97
C GLY A 39 -19.12 -10.45 -7.29
N MET A 40 -19.91 -11.21 -8.05
CA MET A 40 -20.57 -12.44 -7.59
C MET A 40 -19.56 -13.49 -7.17
N LEU A 41 -18.53 -13.74 -7.99
CA LEU A 41 -17.48 -14.71 -7.67
C LEU A 41 -16.77 -14.35 -6.36
N ARG A 42 -16.42 -13.07 -6.16
CA ARG A 42 -15.83 -12.59 -4.90
C ARG A 42 -16.69 -12.93 -3.69
N LYS A 43 -18.00 -12.73 -3.78
CA LYS A 43 -18.99 -13.05 -2.72
C LYS A 43 -19.09 -14.55 -2.45
N ILE A 44 -19.10 -15.36 -3.50
CA ILE A 44 -19.10 -16.83 -3.39
C ILE A 44 -17.82 -17.30 -2.69
N LEU A 45 -16.65 -16.83 -3.13
CA LEU A 45 -15.35 -17.23 -2.57
C LEU A 45 -15.14 -16.75 -1.13
N SER A 46 -15.79 -15.66 -0.72
CA SER A 46 -15.77 -15.17 0.67
C SER A 46 -16.76 -15.90 1.59
N GLY A 47 -17.48 -16.91 1.10
CA GLY A 47 -18.48 -17.64 1.88
C GLY A 47 -19.77 -16.86 2.16
N ASN A 48 -20.02 -15.76 1.43
CA ASN A 48 -21.22 -14.94 1.56
C ASN A 48 -21.90 -14.75 0.19
N PRO A 49 -22.50 -15.82 -0.38
CA PRO A 49 -23.10 -15.80 -1.71
C PRO A 49 -24.46 -15.08 -1.70
N ALA A 50 -24.44 -13.78 -1.40
CA ALA A 50 -25.61 -12.92 -1.40
C ALA A 50 -25.37 -11.65 -2.23
N ARG A 51 -26.46 -11.11 -2.77
CA ARG A 51 -26.52 -9.82 -3.45
C ARG A 51 -26.33 -8.67 -2.47
N ALA A 52 -26.19 -7.44 -3.00
CA ALA A 52 -26.03 -6.24 -2.19
C ALA A 52 -27.22 -5.95 -1.27
N ASP A 53 -28.42 -6.37 -1.67
CA ASP A 53 -29.67 -6.28 -0.89
C ASP A 53 -29.82 -7.38 0.17
N GLY A 54 -28.81 -8.25 0.32
CA GLY A 54 -28.84 -9.39 1.25
C GLY A 54 -29.53 -10.64 0.71
N THR A 55 -30.14 -10.59 -0.48
CA THR A 55 -30.82 -11.76 -1.06
C THR A 55 -29.80 -12.80 -1.49
N PRO A 56 -29.91 -14.07 -1.06
CA PRO A 56 -29.01 -15.13 -1.51
C PRO A 56 -29.02 -15.32 -3.03
N TYR A 57 -27.88 -15.67 -3.61
CA TYR A 57 -27.85 -16.14 -4.99
C TYR A 57 -28.59 -17.49 -5.11
N GLN A 58 -29.20 -17.73 -6.27
CA GLN A 58 -29.83 -19.02 -6.54
C GLN A 58 -28.77 -20.13 -6.51
N GLN A 59 -29.12 -21.29 -5.92
CA GLN A 59 -28.19 -22.42 -5.79
C GLN A 59 -27.57 -22.82 -7.14
N ARG A 60 -28.39 -22.89 -8.19
CA ARG A 60 -27.92 -23.16 -9.58
C ARG A 60 -26.83 -22.19 -10.05
N THR A 61 -26.90 -20.92 -9.63
CA THR A 61 -25.93 -19.90 -10.02
C THR A 61 -24.61 -20.13 -9.30
N THR A 62 -24.67 -20.40 -8.00
CA THR A 62 -23.49 -20.73 -7.18
C THR A 62 -22.82 -22.01 -7.69
N ASP A 63 -23.60 -23.05 -7.99
CA ASP A 63 -23.10 -24.32 -8.54
C ASP A 63 -22.44 -24.15 -9.90
N ARG A 64 -23.06 -23.36 -10.79
CA ARG A 64 -22.49 -23.02 -12.10
C ARG A 64 -21.16 -22.28 -11.95
N ALA A 65 -21.07 -21.32 -11.03
CA ALA A 65 -19.83 -20.58 -10.80
C ALA A 65 -18.70 -21.51 -10.32
N TRP A 66 -18.97 -22.44 -9.40
CA TRP A 66 -18.00 -23.45 -8.96
C TRP A 66 -17.57 -24.39 -10.09
N MET A 67 -18.53 -24.87 -10.90
CA MET A 67 -18.26 -25.74 -12.04
C MET A 67 -17.37 -25.04 -13.08
N GLN A 68 -17.68 -23.77 -13.39
CA GLN A 68 -16.86 -22.96 -14.29
C GLN A 68 -15.46 -22.74 -13.73
N LEU A 69 -15.34 -22.39 -12.45
CA LEU A 69 -14.05 -22.18 -11.79
C LEU A 69 -13.19 -23.45 -11.81
N GLN A 70 -13.79 -24.62 -11.55
CA GLN A 70 -13.12 -25.91 -11.63
C GLN A 70 -12.68 -26.23 -13.06
N GLY A 71 -13.53 -25.98 -14.06
CA GLY A 71 -13.21 -26.23 -15.47
C GLY A 71 -12.06 -25.36 -16.00
N LEU A 72 -11.93 -24.14 -15.46
CA LEU A 72 -10.86 -23.19 -15.81
C LEU A 72 -9.56 -23.43 -15.06
N CYS A 73 -9.61 -23.97 -13.84
CA CYS A 73 -8.42 -24.12 -12.99
C CYS A 73 -7.42 -25.13 -13.57
N ARG A 74 -6.16 -24.72 -13.71
CA ARG A 74 -5.00 -25.58 -14.01
C ARG A 74 -3.99 -25.60 -12.87
N ASN A 75 -4.20 -24.77 -11.85
CA ASN A 75 -3.41 -24.75 -10.63
C ASN A 75 -3.82 -25.91 -9.69
N GLN A 76 -2.99 -26.95 -9.62
CA GLN A 76 -3.26 -28.15 -8.81
C GLN A 76 -3.42 -27.84 -7.31
N HIS A 77 -2.71 -26.85 -6.79
CA HIS A 77 -2.83 -26.44 -5.39
C HIS A 77 -4.21 -25.84 -5.09
N LEU A 78 -4.85 -25.18 -6.05
CA LEU A 78 -6.16 -24.56 -5.85
C LEU A 78 -7.31 -25.50 -6.18
N LEU A 79 -7.08 -26.49 -7.04
CA LEU A 79 -8.11 -27.40 -7.53
C LEU A 79 -8.80 -28.15 -6.39
N SER A 80 -8.06 -28.65 -5.40
CA SER A 80 -8.62 -29.33 -4.22
C SER A 80 -9.56 -28.42 -3.42
N HIS A 81 -9.15 -27.17 -3.17
CA HIS A 81 -9.98 -26.20 -2.47
C HIS A 81 -11.24 -25.83 -3.27
N ILE A 82 -11.14 -25.74 -4.60
CA ILE A 82 -12.28 -25.45 -5.49
C ILE A 82 -13.28 -26.61 -5.46
N GLN A 83 -12.80 -27.86 -5.56
CA GLN A 83 -13.65 -29.05 -5.50
C GLN A 83 -14.38 -29.17 -4.16
N GLN A 84 -13.69 -28.85 -3.06
CA GLN A 84 -14.26 -28.83 -1.71
C GLN A 84 -15.11 -27.58 -1.44
N ARG A 85 -15.13 -26.60 -2.36
CA ARG A 85 -15.77 -25.29 -2.17
C ARG A 85 -15.33 -24.63 -0.85
N ASN A 86 -14.05 -24.75 -0.50
CA ASN A 86 -13.52 -24.29 0.77
C ASN A 86 -13.49 -22.75 0.82
N THR A 87 -14.44 -22.15 1.54
CA THR A 87 -14.58 -20.70 1.72
C THR A 87 -14.16 -20.22 3.11
N ALA A 88 -13.47 -21.07 3.89
CA ALA A 88 -12.92 -20.72 5.20
C ALA A 88 -11.99 -19.50 5.13
N GLU A 89 -11.76 -18.82 6.26
CA GLU A 89 -11.02 -17.56 6.30
C GLU A 89 -9.57 -17.69 5.85
N ASP A 90 -8.97 -18.84 6.12
CA ASP A 90 -7.61 -19.22 5.73
C ASP A 90 -7.52 -19.80 4.31
N SER A 91 -8.66 -20.03 3.65
CA SER A 91 -8.69 -20.62 2.32
C SER A 91 -7.92 -19.75 1.30
N PRO A 92 -7.04 -20.36 0.48
CA PRO A 92 -6.33 -19.62 -0.57
C PRO A 92 -7.29 -19.03 -1.61
N LEU A 93 -8.52 -19.55 -1.71
CA LEU A 93 -9.53 -19.07 -2.63
C LEU A 93 -9.97 -17.63 -2.35
N ARG A 94 -9.91 -17.18 -1.08
CA ARG A 94 -10.23 -15.79 -0.72
C ARG A 94 -9.27 -14.77 -1.34
N LYS A 95 -8.09 -15.21 -1.80
CA LYS A 95 -7.04 -14.39 -2.40
C LYS A 95 -6.93 -14.57 -3.92
N LEU A 96 -7.87 -15.29 -4.57
CA LEU A 96 -7.84 -15.53 -6.02
C LEU A 96 -7.88 -14.25 -6.85
N LEU A 97 -8.56 -13.22 -6.35
CA LEU A 97 -8.70 -11.92 -7.01
C LEU A 97 -7.70 -10.89 -6.47
N HIS A 98 -6.68 -11.34 -5.75
CA HIS A 98 -5.64 -10.47 -5.22
C HIS A 98 -4.44 -10.43 -6.17
N SER A 99 -3.82 -9.26 -6.29
CA SER A 99 -2.67 -9.04 -7.16
C SER A 99 -1.36 -9.01 -6.36
N ALA A 100 -0.25 -9.20 -7.06
CA ALA A 100 1.07 -8.80 -6.56
C ALA A 100 1.39 -7.40 -7.08
N VAL A 101 2.04 -6.59 -6.24
CA VAL A 101 2.48 -5.24 -6.61
C VAL A 101 3.96 -5.08 -6.32
N SER A 102 4.66 -4.40 -7.21
CA SER A 102 6.05 -3.96 -7.03
C SER A 102 6.11 -2.45 -7.03
N THR A 103 6.95 -1.86 -6.18
CA THR A 103 7.38 -0.46 -6.33
C THR A 103 8.54 -0.37 -7.34
N THR A 104 8.94 0.84 -7.73
CA THR A 104 10.09 1.08 -8.63
C THR A 104 11.43 0.73 -8.01
N THR A 105 11.49 0.59 -6.68
CA THR A 105 12.67 0.20 -5.90
C THR A 105 12.84 -1.32 -5.80
N GLY A 106 11.89 -2.10 -6.35
CA GLY A 106 11.89 -3.57 -6.29
C GLY A 106 11.22 -4.15 -5.04
N ARG A 107 10.63 -3.34 -4.15
CA ARG A 107 9.82 -3.86 -3.02
C ARG A 107 8.57 -4.53 -3.57
N MET A 108 8.41 -5.82 -3.27
CA MET A 108 7.24 -6.61 -3.67
C MET A 108 6.27 -6.84 -2.52
N ARG A 109 4.98 -6.76 -2.80
CA ARG A 109 3.88 -7.14 -1.90
C ARG A 109 2.94 -8.10 -2.64
N GLY A 110 2.91 -9.36 -2.22
CA GLY A 110 2.11 -10.40 -2.85
C GLY A 110 0.68 -10.49 -2.32
N LYS A 111 -0.25 -10.91 -3.17
CA LYS A 111 -1.63 -11.30 -2.84
C LYS A 111 -2.40 -10.25 -2.01
N VAL A 112 -2.35 -9.00 -2.45
CA VAL A 112 -3.09 -7.88 -1.86
C VAL A 112 -4.43 -7.62 -2.54
N SER A 113 -5.40 -7.13 -1.76
CA SER A 113 -6.67 -6.66 -2.30
C SER A 113 -6.48 -5.44 -3.20
N PHE A 114 -7.45 -5.14 -4.06
CA PHE A 114 -7.44 -3.99 -4.96
C PHE A 114 -7.00 -2.68 -4.27
N THR A 115 -7.64 -2.29 -3.17
CA THR A 115 -7.31 -1.04 -2.47
C THR A 115 -5.88 -1.04 -1.93
N ALA A 116 -5.43 -2.17 -1.37
CA ALA A 116 -4.07 -2.32 -0.89
C ALA A 116 -3.05 -2.31 -2.06
N ALA A 117 -3.41 -2.87 -3.20
CA ALA A 117 -2.60 -2.86 -4.41
C ALA A 117 -2.42 -1.45 -4.97
N LYS A 118 -3.49 -0.64 -5.02
CA LYS A 118 -3.45 0.75 -5.48
C LYS A 118 -2.68 1.68 -4.53
N ASN A 119 -2.76 1.42 -3.22
CA ASN A 119 -2.03 2.21 -2.22
C ASN A 119 -0.53 1.86 -2.15
N ALA A 120 -0.14 0.63 -2.53
CA ALA A 120 1.22 0.13 -2.35
C ALA A 120 2.30 0.94 -3.09
N PRO A 121 2.12 1.40 -4.34
CA PRO A 121 3.13 2.22 -5.02
C PRO A 121 3.40 3.53 -4.27
N PHE A 122 2.35 4.20 -3.79
CA PHE A 122 2.50 5.46 -3.05
C PHE A 122 3.16 5.26 -1.68
N GLN A 123 2.55 4.44 -0.82
CA GLN A 123 3.05 4.23 0.55
C GLN A 123 4.37 3.48 0.58
N GLY A 124 4.58 2.56 -0.37
CA GLY A 124 5.81 1.79 -0.48
C GLY A 124 7.00 2.68 -0.85
N LEU A 125 6.84 3.57 -1.84
CA LEU A 125 7.89 4.53 -2.20
C LEU A 125 8.19 5.52 -1.08
N ALA A 126 7.16 6.00 -0.38
CA ALA A 126 7.37 6.85 0.79
C ALA A 126 8.19 6.12 1.87
N ALA A 127 7.86 4.86 2.16
CA ALA A 127 8.61 4.06 3.12
C ALA A 127 10.05 3.76 2.68
N ASP A 128 10.30 3.63 1.37
CA ASP A 128 11.64 3.42 0.83
C ASP A 128 12.50 4.68 0.95
N GLY A 129 11.96 5.85 0.58
CA GLY A 129 12.66 7.13 0.72
C GLY A 129 12.91 7.51 2.18
N CYS A 130 11.95 7.29 3.09
CA CYS A 130 12.17 7.52 4.51
C CYS A 130 13.27 6.60 5.09
N LYS A 131 13.35 5.34 4.64
CA LYS A 131 14.46 4.45 5.05
C LYS A 131 15.81 4.88 4.50
N GLN A 132 15.83 5.43 3.28
CA GLN A 132 17.03 6.05 2.72
C GLN A 132 17.46 7.26 3.56
N ALA A 133 16.52 8.13 3.96
CA ALA A 133 16.79 9.26 4.84
C ALA A 133 17.34 8.82 6.21
N LEU A 134 16.71 7.81 6.83
CA LEU A 134 17.18 7.22 8.09
C LEU A 134 18.63 6.75 7.99
N TRP A 135 18.97 6.04 6.91
CA TRP A 135 20.34 5.60 6.64
C TRP A 135 21.29 6.78 6.46
N SER A 136 20.92 7.78 5.64
CA SER A 136 21.74 8.97 5.39
C SER A 136 22.01 9.78 6.65
N LEU A 137 20.99 9.99 7.50
CA LEU A 137 21.11 10.68 8.79
C LEU A 137 22.08 9.94 9.73
N THR A 138 21.90 8.62 9.85
CA THR A 138 22.78 7.77 10.66
C THR A 138 24.22 7.83 10.16
N LYS A 139 24.42 7.78 8.84
CA LYS A 139 25.73 7.89 8.21
C LYS A 139 26.39 9.26 8.42
N ALA A 140 25.59 10.33 8.49
CA ALA A 140 26.06 11.68 8.81
C ALA A 140 26.42 11.86 10.30
N GLY A 141 26.14 10.87 11.15
CA GLY A 141 26.47 10.87 12.58
C GLY A 141 25.34 11.36 13.48
N TYR A 142 24.16 11.64 12.94
CA TYR A 142 23.01 12.02 13.76
C TYR A 142 22.47 10.82 14.53
N ARG A 143 22.09 11.07 15.79
CA ARG A 143 21.45 10.07 16.64
C ARG A 143 19.94 10.12 16.46
N VAL A 144 19.44 9.30 15.54
CA VAL A 144 17.99 9.09 15.36
C VAL A 144 17.47 8.20 16.48
N VAL A 145 16.59 8.73 17.33
CA VAL A 145 16.02 8.01 18.49
C VAL A 145 14.68 7.35 18.17
N ALA A 146 13.92 7.91 17.22
CA ALA A 146 12.68 7.31 16.74
C ALA A 146 12.42 7.65 15.27
N PHE A 147 11.70 6.76 14.60
CA PHE A 147 11.21 6.92 13.23
C PHE A 147 9.73 6.56 13.20
N ILE A 148 8.87 7.55 12.97
CA ILE A 148 7.42 7.45 13.12
C ILE A 148 6.78 7.87 11.80
N HIS A 149 6.50 6.88 10.94
CA HIS A 149 5.98 7.09 9.58
C HIS A 149 6.90 7.92 8.69
N ASP A 150 6.72 9.24 8.67
CA ASP A 150 7.46 10.24 7.91
C ASP A 150 8.21 11.24 8.81
N GLU A 151 8.15 11.05 10.13
CA GLU A 151 8.79 11.90 11.13
C GLU A 151 10.00 11.21 11.77
N PHE A 152 11.10 11.96 11.92
CA PHE A 152 12.29 11.53 12.65
C PHE A 152 12.43 12.32 13.95
N ILE A 153 12.72 11.61 15.04
CA ILE A 153 13.16 12.23 16.29
C ILE A 153 14.67 12.08 16.38
N ILE A 154 15.36 13.20 16.45
CA ILE A 154 16.83 13.26 16.44
C ILE A 154 17.29 13.97 17.71
N GLU A 155 18.20 13.33 18.42
CA GLU A 155 18.82 13.93 19.61
C GLU A 155 20.00 14.80 19.18
N LEU A 156 20.02 16.04 19.67
CA LEU A 156 21.08 17.02 19.45
C LEU A 156 21.68 17.44 20.80
N ASN A 157 22.95 17.82 20.81
CA ASN A 157 23.57 18.40 21.99
C ASN A 157 23.17 19.88 22.10
N ARG A 158 22.85 20.36 23.31
CA ARG A 158 22.53 21.78 23.56
C ARG A 158 23.66 22.75 23.16
N LEU A 159 24.88 22.23 23.00
CA LEU A 159 26.05 23.00 22.56
C LEU A 159 26.23 23.03 21.04
N ASP A 160 25.45 22.25 20.27
CA ASP A 160 25.53 22.27 18.82
C ASP A 160 24.91 23.57 18.26
N ASP A 161 25.30 23.91 17.04
CA ASP A 161 24.65 24.95 16.25
C ASP A 161 23.30 24.42 15.75
N MET A 162 22.21 24.80 16.43
CA MET A 162 20.85 24.28 16.17
C MET A 162 20.34 24.64 14.79
N ASP A 163 20.60 25.87 14.33
CA ASP A 163 20.16 26.35 13.01
C ASP A 163 20.82 25.51 11.92
N ARG A 164 22.14 25.38 11.99
CA ARG A 164 22.91 24.57 11.04
C ARG A 164 22.54 23.09 11.09
N ALA A 165 22.31 22.54 12.28
CA ALA A 165 21.92 21.13 12.43
C ALA A 165 20.54 20.87 11.82
N ALA A 166 19.56 21.75 12.07
CA ALA A 166 18.22 21.64 11.51
C ALA A 166 18.22 21.75 9.98
N GLU A 167 18.97 22.69 9.42
CA GLU A 167 19.14 22.84 7.97
C GLU A 167 19.77 21.60 7.34
N ASP A 168 20.83 21.04 7.95
CA ASP A 168 21.51 19.87 7.41
C ASP A 168 20.64 18.61 7.47
N ILE A 169 19.92 18.40 8.58
CA ILE A 169 18.94 17.31 8.73
C ILE A 169 17.84 17.43 7.67
N SER A 170 17.24 18.62 7.54
CA SER A 170 16.17 18.90 6.57
C SER A 170 16.66 18.61 5.15
N ARG A 171 17.85 19.11 4.79
CA ARG A 171 18.51 18.84 3.52
C ARG A 171 18.72 17.34 3.27
N ILE A 172 19.26 16.60 4.25
CA ILE A 172 19.48 15.14 4.13
C ILE A 172 18.16 14.40 3.89
N CYS A 173 17.10 14.74 4.62
CA CYS A 173 15.79 14.14 4.46
C CYS A 173 15.22 14.40 3.06
N SER A 174 15.20 15.65 2.62
CA SER A 174 14.70 16.05 1.31
C SER A 174 15.49 15.41 0.17
N GLU A 175 16.83 15.48 0.22
CA GLU A 175 17.71 14.87 -0.81
C GLU A 175 17.57 13.35 -0.86
N SER A 176 17.38 12.70 0.29
CA SER A 176 17.23 11.24 0.34
C SER A 176 15.90 10.77 -0.25
N MET A 177 14.83 11.56 -0.11
CA MET A 177 13.51 11.24 -0.65
C MET A 177 13.37 11.59 -2.15
N GLN A 178 14.08 12.62 -2.62
CA GLN A 178 13.94 13.15 -3.97
C GLN A 178 14.07 12.10 -5.11
N PRO A 179 14.98 11.10 -5.05
CA PRO A 179 15.09 10.05 -6.07
C PRO A 179 13.83 9.18 -6.22
N PHE A 180 12.99 9.10 -5.18
CA PHE A 180 11.79 8.26 -5.16
C PHE A 180 10.55 8.99 -5.72
N VAL A 181 10.59 10.32 -5.77
CA VAL A 181 9.50 11.19 -6.24
C VAL A 181 10.04 12.29 -7.18
N PRO A 182 10.64 11.93 -8.33
CA PRO A 182 11.27 12.88 -9.23
C PRO A 182 10.27 13.93 -9.76
N GLY A 183 10.70 15.20 -9.77
CA GLY A 183 9.88 16.32 -10.23
C GLY A 183 8.86 16.83 -9.22
N ILE A 184 8.79 16.22 -8.02
CA ILE A 184 7.94 16.68 -6.92
C ILE A 184 8.86 17.20 -5.81
N PRO A 185 8.72 18.48 -5.39
CA PRO A 185 9.47 19.00 -4.25
C PRO A 185 9.17 18.21 -2.97
N VAL A 186 10.21 17.91 -2.20
CA VAL A 186 10.08 17.25 -0.88
C VAL A 186 10.46 18.25 0.21
N PRO A 187 9.54 19.10 0.70
CA PRO A 187 9.80 19.93 1.86
C PRO A 187 9.97 19.05 3.10
N CYS A 188 10.90 19.42 3.97
CA CYS A 188 11.04 18.81 5.29
C CYS A 188 10.83 19.89 6.34
N GLU A 189 9.72 19.76 7.07
CA GLU A 189 9.41 20.58 8.23
C GLU A 189 10.11 20.02 9.47
N TYR A 190 10.36 20.88 10.45
CA TYR A 190 11.04 20.52 11.69
C TYR A 190 10.58 21.41 12.84
N ALA A 191 10.84 20.94 14.06
CA ALA A 191 10.67 21.72 15.29
C ALA A 191 11.73 21.29 16.31
N LEU A 192 12.26 22.25 17.07
CA LEU A 192 13.17 21.97 18.18
C LEU A 192 12.37 21.84 19.47
N THR A 193 12.48 20.72 20.17
CA THR A 193 11.71 20.45 21.40
C THR A 193 12.56 19.74 22.45
N GLU A 194 12.24 19.93 23.74
CA GLU A 194 12.87 19.15 24.83
C GLU A 194 12.19 17.78 25.05
N ARG A 195 10.97 17.62 24.54
CA ARG A 195 10.16 16.40 24.61
C ARG A 195 9.37 16.27 23.32
N TRP A 196 9.05 15.06 22.91
CA TRP A 196 8.27 14.85 21.71
C TRP A 196 6.83 15.36 21.86
N TYR A 197 6.39 16.21 20.93
CA TYR A 197 5.03 16.71 20.78
C TYR A 197 4.61 16.65 19.33
N LYS A 198 3.46 16.02 19.04
CA LYS A 198 2.96 15.84 17.67
C LYS A 198 2.61 17.16 16.95
N GLY A 199 2.26 18.19 17.70
CA GLY A 199 1.88 19.51 17.17
C GLY A 199 2.95 20.58 17.36
N ALA A 200 4.21 20.18 17.55
CA ALA A 200 5.30 21.15 17.63
C ALA A 200 5.58 21.76 16.25
N GLU A 201 5.88 23.06 16.25
CA GLU A 201 6.21 23.81 15.04
C GLU A 201 7.53 24.56 15.26
N ALA A 202 8.23 24.90 14.17
CA ALA A 202 9.42 25.73 14.25
C ALA A 202 9.05 27.12 14.81
N VAL A 203 9.78 27.55 15.84
CA VAL A 203 9.67 28.90 16.42
C VAL A 203 11.04 29.58 16.32
N TYR A 204 11.04 30.87 16.01
CA TYR A 204 12.27 31.63 15.78
C TYR A 204 12.28 32.89 16.64
N ASP A 205 13.47 33.36 17.02
CA ASP A 205 13.65 34.65 17.68
C ASP A 205 13.64 35.82 16.67
N GLU A 206 13.75 37.06 17.16
CA GLU A 206 13.79 38.26 16.31
C GLU A 206 14.98 38.28 15.34
N ALA A 207 16.04 37.53 15.63
CA ALA A 207 17.21 37.39 14.78
C ALA A 207 17.08 36.23 13.78
N GLY A 208 15.94 35.53 13.76
CA GLY A 208 15.67 34.40 12.87
C GLY A 208 16.29 33.08 13.32
N ARG A 209 16.75 32.96 14.57
CA ARG A 209 17.37 31.74 15.11
C ARG A 209 16.33 30.80 15.69
N LEU A 210 16.44 29.51 15.40
CA LEU A 210 15.55 28.46 15.86
C LEU A 210 15.55 28.39 17.39
N GLN A 211 14.35 28.43 17.96
CA GLN A 211 14.11 28.34 19.39
C GLN A 211 13.44 27.01 19.75
N VAL A 212 13.55 26.65 21.03
CA VAL A 212 12.85 25.50 21.58
C VAL A 212 11.35 25.82 21.68
N TRP A 213 10.52 25.07 20.97
CA TRP A 213 9.07 25.12 21.08
C TRP A 213 8.61 24.64 22.45
N LYS A 214 7.58 25.29 23.00
CA LYS A 214 6.96 24.94 24.29
C LYS A 214 5.45 24.77 24.11
N PRO A 215 4.83 23.77 24.76
CA PRO A 215 3.37 23.66 24.78
C PRO A 215 2.77 24.83 25.57
N ASN A 216 1.59 25.28 25.12
CA ASN A 216 0.76 26.23 25.86
C ASN A 216 0.12 25.58 27.08
#